data_AF-A0A7R9KF64-F1
#
_entry.id   AF-A0A7R9KF64-F1
#
_cell.length_a   1.000
_cell.length_b   1.000
_cell.length_c   1.000
_cell.angle_alpha   90.00
_cell.angle_beta   90.00
_cell.angle_gamma   90.00
#
_symmetry.space_group_name_H-M   'P 1'
#
loop_
_entity.id
_entity.type
_entity.pdbx_description
1 polymer ?
#
loop_
_entity_poly.entity_id
_entity_poly.type
_entity_poly.pdbx_seq_one_letter_code
_entity_poly.pdbx_strand_id
1 'polypeptide(L)'
;MFMLPSEGPKISGSRANYGVGSRVELNCTSAKSKPAALLHWYINEQPAENEYEFDSLTTLHSNGLESSSLGLRFIDIIISNIVSKIALKVQLESRQRRAD
;
A
#
# COMPACT_ATOMS: atom_id res chain seq x y z
N MET A 1 -13.82 19.45 1.14
CA MET A 1 -14.72 18.37 0.68
C MET A 1 -14.02 17.05 0.91
N PHE A 2 -14.68 16.12 1.59
CA PHE A 2 -14.16 14.79 1.91
C PHE A 2 -14.81 13.77 0.98
N MET A 3 -14.02 12.82 0.45
CA MET A 3 -14.51 11.76 -0.42
C MET A 3 -13.80 10.45 -0.11
N LEU A 4 -14.60 9.42 0.17
CA LEU A 4 -14.11 8.07 0.40
C LEU A 4 -13.64 7.42 -0.91
N PRO A 5 -12.63 6.52 -0.87
CA PRO A 5 -12.27 5.69 -2.01
C PRO A 5 -13.47 4.84 -2.45
N SER A 6 -13.69 4.71 -3.76
CA SER A 6 -14.79 3.90 -4.30
C SER A 6 -14.52 2.39 -4.25
N GLU A 7 -13.27 1.99 -4.09
CA GLU A 7 -12.82 0.59 -4.03
C GLU A 7 -11.58 0.48 -3.14
N GLY A 8 -11.23 -0.76 -2.79
CA GLY A 8 -9.97 -1.05 -2.11
C GLY A 8 -8.75 -0.71 -2.98
N PRO A 9 -7.58 -0.56 -2.36
CA PRO A 9 -6.34 -0.35 -3.09
C PRO A 9 -5.97 -1.56 -3.95
N LYS A 10 -5.25 -1.30 -5.05
CA LYS A 10 -4.84 -2.32 -6.01
C LYS A 10 -3.35 -2.60 -5.87
N ILE A 11 -3.01 -3.88 -5.76
CA ILE A 11 -1.63 -4.36 -5.75
C ILE A 11 -1.24 -4.81 -7.16
N SER A 12 -0.07 -4.41 -7.62
CA SER A 12 0.52 -4.77 -8.90
C SER A 12 1.97 -5.25 -8.71
N GLY A 13 2.52 -5.93 -9.72
CA GLY A 13 3.88 -6.51 -9.67
C GLY A 13 3.95 -7.92 -9.08
N SER A 14 2.83 -8.46 -8.58
CA SER A 14 2.75 -9.81 -8.01
C SER A 14 2.93 -10.89 -9.07
N ARG A 15 3.70 -11.93 -8.74
CA ARG A 15 3.89 -13.14 -9.56
C ARG A 15 3.19 -14.32 -8.90
N ALA A 16 2.78 -15.30 -9.72
CA ALA A 16 2.12 -16.50 -9.23
C ALA A 16 3.03 -17.36 -8.33
N ASN A 17 4.34 -17.34 -8.55
CA ASN A 17 5.32 -18.10 -7.78
C ASN A 17 6.56 -17.25 -7.52
N TYR A 18 6.97 -17.19 -6.26
CA TYR A 18 8.28 -16.68 -5.84
C TYR A 18 9.08 -17.86 -5.29
N GLY A 19 10.33 -18.01 -5.74
CA GLY A 19 11.26 -18.97 -5.18
C GLY A 19 12.13 -18.32 -4.11
N VAL A 20 12.76 -19.14 -3.26
CA VAL A 20 13.76 -18.65 -2.29
C VAL A 20 14.83 -17.82 -3.01
N GLY A 21 15.18 -16.67 -2.43
CA GLY A 21 16.13 -15.72 -2.98
C GLY A 21 15.55 -14.83 -4.08
N SER A 22 14.27 -14.97 -4.44
CA SER A 22 13.63 -14.09 -5.41
C SER A 22 13.43 -12.70 -4.83
N ARG A 23 13.69 -11.68 -5.65
CA ARG A 23 13.32 -10.31 -5.33
C ARG A 23 11.83 -10.11 -5.54
N VAL A 24 11.14 -9.77 -4.45
CA VAL A 24 9.74 -9.33 -4.47
C VAL A 24 9.75 -7.83 -4.70
N GLU A 25 8.95 -7.34 -5.65
CA GLU A 25 8.75 -5.92 -5.90
C GLU A 25 7.30 -5.69 -6.28
N LEU A 26 6.56 -5.03 -5.37
CA LEU A 26 5.13 -4.78 -5.50
C LEU A 26 4.88 -3.29 -5.45
N ASN A 27 3.80 -2.86 -6.10
CA ASN A 27 3.29 -1.50 -5.97
C ASN A 27 1.82 -1.56 -5.60
N CYS A 28 1.47 -0.83 -4.54
CA CYS A 28 0.11 -0.55 -4.19
C CYS A 28 -0.27 0.83 -4.73
N THR A 29 -1.48 0.96 -5.29
CA THR A 29 -2.11 2.26 -5.55
C THR A 29 -3.53 2.31 -5.00
N SER A 30 -3.87 3.39 -4.28
CA SER A 30 -5.22 3.62 -3.76
C SER A 30 -6.16 4.18 -4.81
N ALA A 31 -7.46 3.87 -4.67
CA ALA A 31 -8.49 4.57 -5.40
C ALA A 31 -8.56 6.05 -4.98
N LYS A 32 -9.08 6.87 -5.89
CA LYS A 32 -9.16 8.33 -5.71
C LYS A 32 -10.00 8.66 -4.48
N SER A 33 -9.48 9.52 -3.61
CA SER A 33 -10.11 9.95 -2.37
C SER A 33 -9.70 11.38 -2.00
N LYS A 34 -10.30 11.97 -0.98
CA LYS A 34 -9.87 13.26 -0.44
C LYS A 34 -10.11 13.30 1.07
N PRO A 35 -9.05 13.45 1.90
CA PRO A 35 -7.63 13.53 1.52
C PRO A 35 -7.12 12.22 0.91
N ALA A 36 -5.91 12.24 0.34
CA ALA A 36 -5.21 11.04 -0.11
C ALA A 36 -5.18 9.97 1.00
N ALA A 37 -5.46 8.73 0.64
CA ALA A 37 -5.38 7.59 1.54
C ALA A 37 -3.93 7.35 2.03
N LEU A 38 -3.75 7.04 3.31
CA LEU A 38 -2.49 6.49 3.80
C LEU A 38 -2.44 4.99 3.55
N LEU A 39 -1.28 4.48 3.14
CA LEU A 39 -1.05 3.09 2.77
C LEU A 39 -0.04 2.46 3.73
N HIS A 40 -0.30 1.22 4.14
CA HIS A 40 0.60 0.43 4.98
C HIS A 40 0.66 -1.01 4.50
N TRP A 41 1.88 -1.51 4.25
CA TRP A 41 2.07 -2.91 3.92
C TRP A 41 2.06 -3.80 5.17
N TYR A 42 1.48 -4.99 5.02
CA TYR A 42 1.54 -6.04 6.02
C TYR A 42 2.06 -7.32 5.38
N ILE A 43 3.09 -7.91 5.97
CA ILE A 43 3.68 -9.20 5.58
C ILE A 43 3.35 -10.20 6.68
N ASN A 44 2.61 -11.27 6.36
CA ASN A 44 2.13 -12.24 7.35
C ASN A 44 1.40 -11.59 8.54
N GLU A 45 0.50 -10.65 8.25
CA GLU A 45 -0.30 -9.91 9.24
C GLU A 45 0.50 -8.96 10.16
N GLN A 46 1.83 -8.88 9.99
CA GLN A 46 2.69 -7.94 10.69
C GLN A 46 2.97 -6.72 9.80
N PRO A 47 3.07 -5.49 10.36
CA PRO A 47 3.51 -4.32 9.60
C PRO A 47 4.85 -4.60 8.92
N ALA A 48 4.99 -4.21 7.66
CA ALA A 48 6.27 -4.24 6.99
C ALA A 48 7.24 -3.26 7.67
N GLU A 49 8.52 -3.62 7.65
CA GLU A 49 9.60 -2.72 8.04
C GLU A 49 9.70 -1.58 7.01
N ASN A 50 9.93 -0.35 7.49
CA ASN A 50 10.01 0.83 6.63
C ASN A 50 11.12 0.71 5.58
N GLU A 51 12.17 -0.06 5.88
CA GLU A 51 13.29 -0.35 4.98
C GLU A 51 12.88 -1.15 3.73
N TYR A 52 11.75 -1.86 3.78
CA TYR A 52 11.19 -2.55 2.61
C TYR A 52 10.26 -1.65 1.79
N GLU A 53 9.80 -0.53 2.34
CA GLU A 53 8.90 0.38 1.65
C GLU A 53 9.68 1.39 0.81
N PHE A 54 9.17 1.72 -0.37
CA PHE A 54 9.78 2.69 -1.28
C PHE A 54 8.73 3.41 -2.12
N ASP A 55 9.11 4.46 -2.85
CA ASP A 55 8.23 5.19 -3.79
C ASP A 55 6.85 5.58 -3.21
N SER A 56 6.86 6.17 -2.00
CA SER A 56 5.67 6.80 -1.42
C SER A 56 5.32 8.07 -2.19
N LEU A 57 4.19 8.03 -2.91
CA LEU A 57 3.78 9.10 -3.82
C LEU A 57 2.32 9.47 -3.62
N THR A 58 1.99 10.75 -3.82
CA THR A 58 0.61 11.24 -3.90
C THR A 58 0.40 11.91 -5.25
N THR A 59 -0.64 11.49 -5.97
CA THR A 59 -1.02 12.05 -7.27
C THR A 59 -2.33 12.81 -7.14
N LEU A 60 -2.32 14.10 -7.49
CA LEU A 60 -3.52 14.92 -7.60
C LEU A 60 -4.11 14.78 -9.01
N HIS A 61 -5.40 14.45 -9.07
CA HIS A 61 -6.14 14.27 -10.32
C HIS A 61 -6.85 15.57 -10.74
N SER A 62 -7.22 15.67 -12.02
CA SER A 62 -7.92 16.84 -12.58
C SER A 62 -9.25 17.17 -11.91
N ASN A 63 -9.93 16.17 -11.31
CA ASN A 63 -11.15 16.35 -10.54
C ASN A 63 -10.91 16.77 -9.08
N GLY A 64 -9.66 17.06 -8.71
CA GLY A 64 -9.26 17.50 -7.38
C GLY A 64 -9.24 16.40 -6.31
N LEU A 65 -9.43 15.13 -6.69
CA LEU A 65 -9.18 13.96 -5.84
C LEU A 65 -7.71 13.56 -5.87
N GLU A 66 -7.30 12.77 -4.88
CA GLU A 66 -5.93 12.33 -4.68
C GLU A 66 -5.86 10.79 -4.65
N SER A 67 -4.81 10.23 -5.23
CA SER A 67 -4.43 8.82 -5.06
C SER A 67 -3.06 8.74 -4.43
N SER A 68 -2.82 7.71 -3.63
CA SER A 68 -1.52 7.41 -3.05
C SER A 68 -0.97 6.12 -3.62
N SER A 69 0.35 6.02 -3.73
CA SER A 69 1.04 4.80 -4.10
C SER A 69 2.17 4.52 -3.13
N LEU A 70 2.44 3.24 -2.89
CA LEU A 70 3.52 2.77 -2.01
C LEU A 70 4.10 1.47 -2.55
N GLY A 71 5.41 1.46 -2.79
CA GLY A 71 6.17 0.28 -3.20
C GLY A 71 6.61 -0.57 -2.02
N LEU A 72 6.74 -1.88 -2.26
CA LEU A 72 7.32 -2.85 -1.32
C LEU A 72 8.38 -3.68 -2.02
N ARG A 73 9.58 -3.79 -1.44
CA ARG A 73 10.70 -4.53 -1.99
C ARG A 73 11.49 -5.26 -0.91
N PHE A 74 11.64 -6.56 -1.07
CA PHE A 74 12.47 -7.40 -0.20
C PHE A 74 12.93 -8.66 -0.94
N ILE A 75 13.86 -9.40 -0.35
CA ILE A 75 14.27 -10.72 -0.84
C ILE A 75 13.48 -11.78 -0.07
N ASP A 76 12.82 -12.69 -0.79
CA ASP A 76 12.14 -13.80 -0.14
C ASP A 76 13.16 -14.78 0.42
N ILE A 77 13.28 -14.86 1.75
CA ILE A 77 14.31 -15.63 2.44
C ILE A 77 13.87 -17.06 2.82
N ILE A 78 12.59 -17.42 2.64
CA ILE A 78 12.02 -18.73 3.01
C ILE A 78 11.16 -19.26 1.84
N ILE A 79 10.94 -20.59 1.72
CA ILE A 79 9.80 -21.11 0.90
C ILE A 79 8.52 -20.79 1.66
N SER A 80 8.13 -19.52 1.63
CA SER A 80 6.92 -19.07 2.30
C SER A 80 5.97 -18.55 1.23
N ASN A 81 4.68 -18.86 1.39
CA ASN A 81 3.62 -18.28 0.58
C ASN A 81 3.37 -16.81 1.01
N ILE A 82 4.45 -16.07 1.33
CA ILE A 82 4.45 -14.74 1.94
C ILE A 82 3.64 -13.79 1.09
N VAL A 83 3.81 -13.88 -0.24
CA VAL A 83 3.11 -12.99 -1.18
C VAL A 83 1.60 -13.23 -1.18
N SER A 84 1.13 -14.47 -0.97
CA SER A 84 -0.31 -14.75 -0.79
C SER A 84 -0.89 -14.21 0.52
N LYS A 85 -0.04 -13.80 1.47
CA LYS A 85 -0.42 -13.21 2.74
C LYS A 85 -0.02 -11.74 2.87
N ILE A 86 0.40 -11.10 1.77
CA ILE A 86 0.62 -9.67 1.74
C ILE A 86 -0.75 -8.99 1.74
N ALA A 87 -0.99 -8.25 2.81
CA ALA A 87 -2.21 -7.49 2.99
C ALA A 87 -1.88 -5.99 3.04
N LEU A 88 -2.91 -5.19 2.80
CA LEU A 88 -2.80 -3.77 2.73
C LEU A 88 -3.97 -3.13 3.44
N LYS A 89 -3.68 -2.12 4.26
CA LYS A 89 -4.71 -1.32 4.92
C LYS A 89 -4.64 0.12 4.43
N VAL A 90 -5.81 0.64 4.07
CA VAL A 90 -6.01 2.06 3.82
C VAL A 90 -6.45 2.71 5.12
N GLN A 91 -5.71 3.71 5.57
CA GLN A 91 -6.15 4.59 6.65
C GLN A 91 -6.59 5.93 6.05
N LEU A 92 -7.86 6.27 6.27
CA LEU A 92 -8.41 7.59 5.92
C LEU A 92 -8.31 8.46 7.16
N GLU A 93 -7.44 9.46 7.16
CA GLU A 93 -7.43 10.44 8.24
C GLU A 93 -8.65 11.36 8.11
N SER A 94 -9.61 11.19 9.02
CA SER A 94 -10.50 12.31 9.36
C SER A 94 -9.64 13.35 10.07
N ARG A 95 -9.42 14.53 9.48
CA ARG A 95 -8.79 15.70 10.14
C ARG A 95 -9.64 16.28 11.30
N GLN A 96 -10.30 15.45 12.10
CA GLN A 96 -11.08 15.87 13.26
C GLN A 96 -10.88 14.85 14.40
N ARG A 97 -9.74 14.95 15.09
CA ARG A 97 -9.57 14.64 16.53
C ARG A 97 -8.13 14.95 16.99
N ARG A 98 -7.82 16.25 17.05
CA ARG A 98 -6.97 16.84 18.09
C ARG A 98 -7.44 18.28 18.23
N ALA A 99 -8.54 18.45 18.97
CA ALA A 99 -8.78 19.67 19.69
C ALA A 99 -8.20 19.40 21.08
N ASP A 100 -7.05 20.00 21.35
CA ASP A 100 -6.55 20.32 22.68
C ASP A 100 -6.16 21.81 22.64
#